data_AF-A0A0D2CBL0-F1
#
_entry.id   AF-A0A0D2CBL0-F1
#
_cell.length_a   1.000
_cell.length_b   1.000
_cell.length_c   1.000
_cell.angle_alpha   90.00
_cell.angle_beta   90.00
_cell.angle_gamma   90.00
#
_symmetry.space_group_name_H-M   'P 1'
#
loop_
_entity.id
_entity.type
_entity.pdbx_description
1 polymer ?
#
loop_
_entity_poly.entity_id
_entity_poly.type
_entity_poly.pdbx_seq_one_letter_code
_entity_poly.pdbx_strand_id
1 'polypeptide(L)' 'MAMVRKIDRESGHAYILEEIDDRTCLVKENKVEEIKAKVKELMDAAMGMDEDVNDDKDSDLD' A
#
# COMPACT_ATOMS: atom_id res chain seq x y z
N MET A 1 3.38 -8.86 2.45
CA MET A 1 3.11 -8.34 3.81
C MET A 1 4.17 -7.39 4.39
N ALA A 2 5.35 -7.19 3.78
CA ALA A 2 6.43 -6.44 4.44
C ALA A 2 6.11 -4.97 4.78
N MET A 3 5.47 -4.22 3.86
CA MET A 3 5.11 -2.80 4.10
C MET A 3 3.96 -2.64 5.10
N VAL A 4 2.91 -3.45 4.97
CA VAL A 4 1.73 -3.38 5.86
C VAL A 4 2.12 -3.72 7.30
N ARG A 5 2.95 -4.75 7.51
CA ARG A 5 3.52 -5.06 8.84
C ARG A 5 4.37 -3.92 9.41
N LYS A 6 5.10 -3.19 8.56
CA LYS A 6 5.92 -2.06 9.00
C LYS A 6 5.06 -0.90 9.51
N ILE A 7 4.03 -0.53 8.75
CA ILE A 7 3.06 0.52 9.11
C ILE A 7 2.28 0.15 10.37
N ASP A 8 1.83 -1.10 10.44
CA ASP A 8 1.12 -1.61 11.60
C ASP A 8 2.00 -1.60 12.86
N ARG A 9 3.26 -2.03 12.73
CA ARG A 9 4.24 -1.98 13.82
C ARG A 9 4.57 -0.55 14.26
N GLU A 10 4.72 0.39 13.34
CA GLU A 10 4.94 1.82 13.64
C GLU A 10 3.73 2.47 14.30
N SER A 11 2.53 1.95 14.02
CA SER A 11 1.28 2.41 14.62
C SER A 11 0.85 1.57 15.83
N GLY A 12 1.71 0.70 16.33
CA GLY A 12 1.49 -0.10 17.55
C GLY A 12 0.42 -1.18 17.41
N HIS A 13 0.34 -1.85 16.27
CA HIS A 13 -0.69 -2.86 15.94
C HIS A 13 -2.12 -2.31 15.97
N ALA A 14 -2.28 -1.03 15.59
CA ALA A 14 -3.57 -0.37 15.61
C ALA A 14 -4.51 -0.79 14.46
N TYR A 15 -3.95 -1.37 13.39
CA TYR A 15 -4.67 -1.59 12.14
C TYR A 15 -4.98 -3.07 11.90
N ILE A 16 -3.97 -3.94 12.03
CA ILE A 16 -4.12 -5.39 11.87
C ILE A 16 -4.73 -5.96 13.15
N LEU A 17 -5.88 -6.62 13.01
CA LEU A 17 -6.56 -7.36 14.08
C LEU A 17 -5.97 -8.75 14.23
N GLU A 18 -5.78 -9.44 13.12
CA GLU A 18 -5.30 -10.81 13.09
C GLU A 18 -4.56 -11.10 11.77
N GLU A 19 -3.50 -11.87 11.84
CA GLU A 19 -2.78 -12.35 10.66
C GLU A 19 -3.29 -13.75 10.33
N ILE A 20 -3.97 -13.89 9.18
CA ILE A 20 -4.55 -15.17 8.77
C ILE A 20 -3.49 -16.01 8.05
N ASP A 21 -2.67 -15.36 7.22
CA ASP A 21 -1.61 -15.98 6.44
C ASP A 21 -0.49 -14.97 6.14
N ASP A 22 0.62 -15.43 5.57
CA ASP A 22 1.75 -14.61 5.14
C ASP A 22 1.38 -13.56 4.07
N ARG A 23 0.20 -13.72 3.45
CA ARG A 23 -0.33 -12.82 2.42
C ARG A 23 -1.65 -12.15 2.78
N THR A 24 -2.32 -12.56 3.84
CA THR A 24 -3.66 -12.06 4.20
C THR A 24 -3.75 -11.72 5.69
N CYS A 25 -4.27 -10.54 5.99
CA CYS A 25 -4.54 -10.09 7.36
C CYS A 25 -5.94 -9.49 7.47
N LEU A 26 -6.51 -9.62 8.66
CA LEU A 26 -7.75 -8.98 9.03
C LEU A 26 -7.44 -7.57 9.53
N VAL A 27 -8.08 -6.56 8.94
CA VAL A 27 -7.87 -5.13 9.28
C VAL A 27 -9.20 -4.54 9.72
N LYS A 28 -9.19 -3.60 10.68
CA LYS A 28 -10.40 -2.86 11.06
C LYS A 28 -10.95 -2.09 9.86
N GLU A 29 -12.23 -2.31 9.53
CA GLU A 29 -12.90 -1.66 8.39
C GLU A 29 -12.72 -0.14 8.37
N ASN A 30 -12.95 0.52 9.50
CA ASN A 30 -12.78 1.98 9.68
C ASN A 30 -11.35 2.49 9.47
N LYS A 31 -10.37 1.59 9.33
CA LYS A 31 -8.95 1.91 9.17
C LYS A 31 -8.37 1.42 7.85
N VAL A 32 -9.15 0.74 7.02
CA VAL A 32 -8.70 0.25 5.70
C VAL A 32 -8.30 1.42 4.79
N GLU A 33 -9.09 2.49 4.76
CA GLU A 33 -8.80 3.70 3.99
C GLU A 33 -7.49 4.36 4.45
N GLU A 34 -7.31 4.45 5.77
CA GLU A 34 -6.13 5.06 6.39
C GLU A 34 -4.85 4.25 6.11
N ILE A 35 -4.93 2.91 6.19
CA ILE A 35 -3.79 2.04 5.89
C ILE A 35 -3.42 2.11 4.41
N LYS A 36 -4.42 2.21 3.51
CA LYS A 36 -4.18 2.36 2.07
C LYS A 36 -3.46 3.67 1.76
N ALA A 37 -3.90 4.77 2.35
CA ALA A 37 -3.27 6.08 2.19
C ALA A 37 -1.81 6.04 2.66
N LYS A 38 -1.55 5.52 3.87
CA LYS A 38 -0.19 5.38 4.39
C LYS A 38 0.71 4.47 3.57
N VAL A 39 0.18 3.33 3.11
CA VAL A 39 0.93 2.42 2.21
C VAL A 39 1.29 3.14 0.92
N LYS A 40 0.36 3.90 0.34
CA LYS A 40 0.60 4.67 -0.87
C LYS A 40 1.64 5.76 -0.66
N GLU A 41 1.53 6.56 0.40
CA GLU A 41 2.54 7.59 0.73
C GLU A 41 3.92 6.99 0.96
N LEU A 42 4.03 5.85 1.64
CA LEU A 42 5.30 5.15 1.85
C LEU A 42 5.85 4.57 0.56
N MET A 43 4.99 4.08 -0.33
CA MET A 43 5.40 3.62 -1.67
C MET A 43 5.89 4.80 -2.51
N ASP A 44 5.16 5.92 -2.54
CA ASP A 44 5.51 7.12 -3.28
C ASP A 44 6.81 7.76 -2.73
N ALA A 45 6.99 7.79 -1.41
CA ALA A 45 8.20 8.28 -0.77
C ALA A 45 9.40 7.34 -0.96
N ALA A 46 9.20 6.02 -0.96
CA ALA A 46 10.27 5.05 -1.15
C ALA A 46 10.65 4.84 -2.62
N MET A 47 9.69 5.00 -3.54
CA MET A 47 9.90 4.93 -4.99
C MET A 47 10.24 6.28 -5.61
N GLY A 48 10.52 7.32 -4.79
CA GLY A 48 11.09 8.61 -5.20
C GLY A 48 10.75 8.98 -6.63
N MET A 49 9.50 9.42 -6.84
CA MET A 49 8.87 9.68 -8.13
C MET A 49 9.76 10.38 -9.17
N ASP A 50 10.58 9.59 -9.85
CA ASP A 50 11.09 9.76 -11.20
C ASP A 50 10.58 8.52 -11.93
N GLU A 51 9.38 8.63 -12.48
CA GLU A 51 9.05 8.04 -13.79
C GLU A 51 7.63 8.50 -14.12
N ASP A 52 7.61 9.45 -15.04
CA ASP A 52 6.54 9.75 -15.96
C ASP A 52 5.48 8.64 -16.00
N VAL A 53 4.25 9.00 -15.63
CA VAL A 53 3.08 8.43 -16.28
C VAL A 53 3.09 8.96 -17.72
N ASN A 54 4.08 8.52 -18.50
CA ASN A 54 3.94 8.39 -19.93
C ASN A 54 3.04 7.16 -20.06
N ASP A 55 1.75 7.42 -19.90
CA ASP A 55 0.67 6.52 -20.25
C ASP A 55 0.96 6.16 -21.71
N ASP A 56 1.54 4.97 -21.92
CA ASP A 56 1.74 4.32 -23.22
C ASP A 56 0.38 4.21 -23.93
N LYS A 57 -0.08 5.34 -24.47
CA LYS A 57 -1.06 5.47 -25.54
C LYS A 57 -0.40 5.12 -26.87
N ASP A 58 0.37 4.02 -26.89
CA ASP A 58 0.94 3.48 -28.12
C ASP A 58 0.21 2.18 -28.44
N SER A 59 -1.02 2.34 -28.95
CA SER A 59 -1.77 1.31 -29.67
C SER A 59 -2.90 1.95 -30.49
N ASP A 60 -2.66 3.09 -31.15
CA ASP A 60 -3.45 3.41 -32.35
C ASP A 60 -2.78 2.67 -33.52
N LEU A 61 -3.50 1.67 -34.02
CA LEU A 61 -3.16 0.81 -35.14
C LEU A 61 -3.05 1.61 -36.45
N ASP A 62 -1.93 1.45 -37.16
CA ASP A 62 -1.84 1.55 -38.62
C ASP A 62 -1.19 0.26 -39.18
#